data_AF-A0A8S1CA15-F1
#
_entry.id   AF-A0A8S1CA15-F1
#
_cell.length_a   1.000
_cell.length_b   1.000
_cell.length_c   1.000
_cell.angle_alpha   90.00
_cell.angle_beta   90.00
_cell.angle_gamma   90.00
#
_symmetry.space_group_name_H-M   'P 1'
#
loop_
_entity.id
_entity.type
_entity.pdbx_description
1 polymer ?
#
loop_
_entity_poly.entity_id
_entity_poly.type
_entity_poly.pdbx_seq_one_letter_code
_entity_poly.pdbx_strand_id
1 'polypeptide(L)'
;MIIDFGTYFSNGWRYYEASTIPLSWSAAKYECRRKGMNLVSIETREEDEFIRQHLFVNYPNEHFWTSGNDVFQEGFYYWDSTGNAVGPYRNWAPTHPVASTLYNCIVYSRGADLRWAIASCSDQYRFICEQSY
;
A
#
# COMPACT_ATOMS: atom_id res chain seq x y z
N MET A 1 4.90 13.82 -23.43
CA MET A 1 4.68 12.36 -23.45
C MET A 1 4.54 11.94 -22.00
N ILE A 2 3.31 11.75 -21.52
CA ILE A 2 3.09 11.23 -20.16
C ILE A 2 3.38 9.73 -20.27
N ILE A 3 4.49 9.31 -19.68
CA ILE A 3 4.84 7.90 -19.61
C ILE A 3 3.90 7.32 -18.54
N ASP A 4 2.99 6.45 -18.95
CA ASP A 4 2.02 5.84 -18.06
C ASP A 4 2.72 4.73 -17.27
N PHE A 5 2.89 4.93 -15.96
CA PHE A 5 3.70 4.07 -15.10
C PHE A 5 2.82 3.11 -14.27
N GLY A 6 1.61 2.78 -14.73
CA GLY A 6 0.73 1.93 -13.96
C GLY A 6 -0.44 1.33 -14.74
N THR A 7 -1.09 0.37 -14.10
CA THR A 7 -2.38 -0.17 -14.56
C THR A 7 -3.48 0.39 -13.66
N TYR A 8 -4.46 1.05 -14.27
CA TYR A 8 -5.60 1.62 -13.55
C TYR A 8 -6.70 0.58 -13.35
N PHE A 9 -7.36 0.66 -12.20
CA PHE A 9 -8.54 -0.13 -11.87
C PHE A 9 -9.43 0.64 -10.88
N SER A 10 -10.73 0.34 -10.84
CA SER A 10 -11.67 1.06 -9.99
C SER A 10 -12.79 0.16 -9.48
N ASN A 11 -13.33 0.48 -8.30
CA ASN A 11 -14.49 -0.18 -7.72
C ASN A 11 -15.78 0.65 -7.88
N GLY A 12 -15.76 1.68 -8.74
CA GLY A 12 -16.89 2.57 -9.00
C GLY A 12 -16.84 3.91 -8.25
N TRP A 13 -16.28 3.96 -7.03
CA TRP A 13 -16.19 5.18 -6.21
C TRP A 13 -14.77 5.55 -5.76
N ARG A 14 -13.78 4.71 -6.09
CA ARG A 14 -12.35 5.03 -5.99
C ARG A 14 -11.62 4.53 -7.23
N TYR A 15 -10.62 5.31 -7.62
CA TYR A 15 -9.65 4.95 -8.65
C TYR A 15 -8.34 4.53 -8.00
N TYR A 16 -7.75 3.48 -8.54
CA TYR A 16 -6.46 2.97 -8.11
C TYR A 16 -5.53 2.87 -9.31
N GLU A 17 -4.24 3.03 -9.06
CA GLU A 17 -3.18 2.78 -10.04
C GLU A 17 -2.11 1.90 -9.40
N ALA A 18 -1.90 0.70 -9.93
CA ALA A 18 -0.80 -0.17 -9.53
C ALA A 18 0.45 0.17 -10.36
N SER A 19 1.55 0.52 -9.70
CA SER A 19 2.76 0.99 -10.39
C SER A 19 3.50 -0.12 -11.16
N THR A 20 4.20 0.28 -12.22
CA THR A 20 5.09 -0.60 -12.99
C THR A 20 6.53 -0.60 -12.49
N ILE A 21 6.90 0.40 -11.68
CA ILE A 21 8.25 0.59 -11.15
C ILE A 21 8.28 0.41 -9.63
N PRO A 22 9.36 -0.21 -9.11
CA PRO A 22 9.59 -0.24 -7.68
C PRO A 22 10.26 1.04 -7.20
N LEU A 23 9.87 1.53 -6.01
CA LEU A 23 10.41 2.71 -5.36
C LEU A 23 10.50 2.49 -3.83
N SER A 24 11.27 3.33 -3.14
CA SER A 24 11.16 3.43 -1.68
C SER A 24 9.78 3.97 -1.29
N TRP A 25 9.36 3.73 -0.05
CA TRP A 25 8.05 4.17 0.42
C TRP A 25 7.85 5.69 0.28
N SER A 26 8.87 6.49 0.62
CA SER A 26 8.82 7.95 0.49
C SER A 26 8.79 8.43 -0.97
N ALA A 27 9.50 7.75 -1.87
CA ALA A 27 9.48 8.06 -3.29
C ALA A 27 8.14 7.65 -3.95
N ALA A 28 7.57 6.50 -3.57
CA ALA A 28 6.24 6.07 -3.98
C ALA A 28 5.16 7.08 -3.54
N LYS A 29 5.22 7.54 -2.28
CA LYS A 29 4.36 8.61 -1.76
C LYS A 29 4.43 9.87 -2.62
N TYR A 30 5.64 10.30 -2.93
CA TYR A 30 5.87 11.48 -3.78
C TYR A 30 5.30 11.28 -5.19
N GLU A 31 5.51 10.11 -5.81
CA GLU A 31 5.00 9.83 -7.15
C GLU A 31 3.47 9.80 -7.22
N CYS A 32 2.78 9.22 -6.24
CA CYS A 32 1.32 9.30 -6.19
C CYS A 32 0.84 10.75 -6.10
N ARG A 33 1.47 11.55 -5.22
CA ARG A 33 1.12 12.98 -5.06
C ARG A 33 1.39 13.79 -6.32
N ARG A 34 2.47 13.49 -7.05
CA ARG A 34 2.81 14.13 -8.33
C ARG A 34 1.72 13.90 -9.39
N LYS A 35 0.94 12.81 -9.28
CA LYS A 35 -0.20 12.49 -10.13
C LYS A 35 -1.55 13.04 -9.61
N GLY A 36 -1.55 13.77 -8.50
CA GLY A 36 -2.79 14.21 -7.84
C GLY A 36 -3.52 13.09 -7.08
N MET A 37 -2.83 11.99 -6.79
CA MET A 37 -3.33 10.84 -6.04
C MET A 37 -2.61 10.74 -4.70
N ASN A 38 -2.95 9.75 -3.87
CA ASN A 38 -2.23 9.41 -2.65
C ASN A 38 -1.75 7.95 -2.67
N LEU A 39 -0.76 7.58 -1.87
CA LEU A 39 -0.54 6.15 -1.58
C LEU A 39 -1.81 5.57 -0.95
N VAL A 40 -2.16 4.35 -1.30
CA VAL A 40 -3.42 3.75 -0.88
C VAL A 40 -3.49 3.51 0.63
N SER A 41 -4.56 3.97 1.26
CA SER A 41 -5.01 3.60 2.61
C SER A 41 -6.04 2.48 2.51
N ILE A 42 -5.99 1.51 3.43
CA ILE A 42 -6.93 0.40 3.42
C ILE A 42 -7.81 0.47 4.67
N GLU A 43 -9.00 1.03 4.53
CA GLU A 43 -9.86 1.33 5.68
C GLU A 43 -10.99 0.31 5.87
N THR A 44 -11.35 -0.43 4.81
CA THR A 44 -12.46 -1.38 4.83
C THR A 44 -12.04 -2.74 4.29
N ARG A 45 -12.81 -3.78 4.69
CA ARG A 45 -12.60 -5.14 4.20
C ARG A 45 -12.85 -5.24 2.70
N GLU A 46 -13.89 -4.55 2.23
CA GLU A 46 -14.35 -4.57 0.85
C GLU A 46 -13.28 -3.96 -0.08
N GLU A 47 -12.62 -2.89 0.37
CA GLU A 47 -11.48 -2.29 -0.32
C GLU A 47 -10.27 -3.23 -0.39
N ASP A 48 -9.87 -3.82 0.73
CA ASP A 48 -8.75 -4.77 0.79
C ASP A 48 -8.99 -5.98 -0.14
N GLU A 49 -10.19 -6.57 -0.09
CA GLU A 49 -10.56 -7.70 -0.93
C GLU A 49 -10.53 -7.33 -2.42
N PHE A 50 -11.07 -6.17 -2.80
CA PHE A 50 -11.06 -5.69 -4.17
C PHE A 50 -9.63 -5.50 -4.70
N ILE A 51 -8.78 -4.80 -3.94
CA ILE A 51 -7.38 -4.56 -4.33
C ILE A 51 -6.63 -5.89 -4.41
N ARG A 52 -6.73 -6.74 -3.39
CA ARG A 52 -6.05 -8.04 -3.38
C ARG A 52 -6.47 -8.94 -4.53
N GLN A 53 -7.75 -8.99 -4.90
CA GLN A 53 -8.21 -9.79 -6.03
C GLN A 53 -7.53 -9.33 -7.33
N HIS A 54 -7.50 -8.01 -7.56
CA HIS A 54 -6.80 -7.44 -8.70
C HIS A 54 -5.30 -7.78 -8.69
N LEU A 55 -4.65 -7.57 -7.55
CA LEU A 55 -3.22 -7.86 -7.39
C LEU A 55 -2.91 -9.36 -7.56
N PHE A 56 -3.80 -10.22 -7.05
CA PHE A 56 -3.59 -11.66 -7.04
C PHE A 56 -3.49 -12.22 -8.46
N VAL A 57 -4.41 -11.76 -9.33
CA VAL A 57 -4.53 -12.17 -10.72
C VAL A 57 -3.44 -11.58 -11.60
N ASN A 58 -3.15 -10.29 -11.45
CA ASN A 58 -2.32 -9.55 -12.41
C ASN A 58 -0.83 -9.48 -12.02
N TYR A 59 -0.48 -9.71 -10.75
CA TYR A 59 0.87 -9.50 -10.24
C TYR A 59 1.34 -10.68 -9.36
N PRO A 60 1.68 -11.83 -9.97
CA PRO A 60 1.92 -13.08 -9.25
C PRO A 60 3.16 -13.11 -8.33
N ASN A 61 4.08 -12.16 -8.49
CA ASN A 61 5.39 -12.17 -7.83
C ASN A 61 5.77 -10.81 -7.20
N GLU A 62 4.81 -9.91 -7.04
CA GLU A 62 5.10 -8.50 -6.74
C GLU A 62 4.53 -8.09 -5.37
N HIS A 63 5.27 -7.20 -4.71
CA HIS A 63 4.89 -6.57 -3.45
C HIS A 63 4.46 -5.12 -3.71
N PHE A 64 3.51 -4.62 -2.93
CA PHE A 64 2.97 -3.27 -3.12
C PHE A 64 2.94 -2.44 -1.85
N TRP A 65 3.59 -1.29 -1.85
CA TRP A 65 3.46 -0.30 -0.80
C TRP A 65 2.03 0.20 -0.66
N THR A 66 1.67 0.47 0.59
CA THR A 66 0.48 1.21 1.02
C THR A 66 0.91 2.49 1.73
N SER A 67 -0.02 3.36 2.14
CA SER A 67 0.29 4.53 2.97
C SER A 67 0.52 4.20 4.46
N GLY A 68 0.36 2.93 4.83
CA GLY A 68 0.43 2.47 6.21
C GLY A 68 1.86 2.49 6.75
N ASN A 69 2.06 3.07 7.93
CA ASN A 69 3.36 3.12 8.59
C ASN A 69 3.24 3.43 10.09
N ASP A 70 4.29 3.17 10.87
CA ASP A 70 4.43 3.58 12.28
C ASP A 70 5.70 4.43 12.51
N VAL A 71 6.20 5.11 11.46
CA VAL A 71 7.43 5.92 11.47
C VAL A 71 7.41 7.00 12.57
N PHE A 72 6.24 7.55 12.89
CA PHE A 72 6.09 8.56 13.94
C PHE A 72 6.12 7.99 15.35
N GLN A 73 5.55 6.80 15.55
CA GLN A 73 5.41 6.18 16.86
C GLN A 73 5.39 4.66 16.72
N GLU A 74 6.51 4.02 17.03
CA GLU A 74 6.71 2.57 16.97
C GLU A 74 5.54 1.79 17.58
N GLY A 75 5.00 0.81 16.83
CA GLY A 75 3.89 -0.03 17.26
C GLY A 75 2.50 0.62 17.14
N PHE A 76 2.43 1.89 16.73
CA PHE A 76 1.18 2.59 16.42
C PHE A 76 1.14 2.96 14.94
N TYR A 77 0.42 2.15 14.17
CA TYR A 77 0.33 2.32 12.72
C TYR A 77 -0.78 3.31 12.32
N TYR A 78 -0.49 4.12 11.30
CA TYR A 78 -1.40 5.09 10.70
C TYR A 78 -1.35 5.01 9.17
N TRP A 79 -2.46 5.34 8.53
CA TRP A 79 -2.54 5.61 7.10
C TRP A 79 -2.09 7.04 6.83
N ASP A 80 -0.90 7.24 6.26
CA ASP A 80 -0.35 8.58 6.01
C ASP A 80 -1.25 9.45 5.11
N SER A 81 -1.99 8.83 4.19
CA SER A 81 -2.87 9.52 3.26
C SER A 81 -4.12 10.13 3.91
N THR A 82 -4.66 9.50 4.95
CA THR A 82 -5.89 9.95 5.64
C THR A 82 -5.62 10.49 7.04
N GLY A 83 -4.47 10.17 7.64
CA GLY A 83 -4.14 10.46 9.03
C GLY A 83 -4.84 9.53 10.03
N ASN A 84 -5.64 8.58 9.56
CA ASN A 84 -6.38 7.65 10.42
C ASN A 84 -5.44 6.57 10.98
N ALA A 85 -5.72 6.11 12.20
CA ALA A 85 -5.04 4.94 12.76
C ALA A 85 -5.41 3.66 11.98
N VAL A 86 -4.48 2.70 11.90
CA VAL A 86 -4.76 1.38 11.31
C VAL A 86 -5.69 0.58 12.24
N GLY A 87 -6.97 0.53 11.85
CA GLY A 87 -8.07 -0.15 12.53
C GLY A 87 -9.40 0.56 12.23
N PRO A 88 -10.57 -0.10 12.35
CA PRO A 88 -10.82 -1.42 12.95
C PRO A 88 -10.47 -2.61 12.06
N TYR A 89 -10.49 -2.45 10.74
CA TYR A 89 -10.13 -3.51 9.80
C TYR A 89 -8.62 -3.73 9.77
N ARG A 90 -8.19 -5.01 9.77
CA ARG A 90 -6.78 -5.41 9.74
C ARG A 90 -6.62 -6.71 8.98
N ASN A 91 -5.73 -6.72 8.00
CA ASN A 91 -5.36 -7.93 7.25
C ASN A 91 -3.87 -8.27 7.37
N TRP A 92 -3.34 -8.21 8.59
CA TRP A 92 -1.94 -8.58 8.84
C TRP A 92 -1.65 -10.04 8.46
N ALA A 93 -0.48 -10.27 7.87
CA ALA A 93 0.08 -11.58 7.69
C ALA A 93 0.27 -12.27 9.06
N PRO A 94 0.25 -13.61 9.12
CA PRO A 94 0.59 -14.32 10.35
C PRO A 94 1.90 -13.79 10.93
N THR A 95 1.95 -13.60 12.26
CA THR A 95 3.09 -13.04 13.01
C THR A 95 3.42 -11.56 12.77
N HIS A 96 2.65 -10.84 11.93
CA HIS A 96 2.79 -9.39 11.76
C HIS A 96 1.72 -8.58 12.52
N PRO A 97 2.03 -7.33 12.89
CA PRO A 97 3.36 -6.71 12.85
C PRO A 97 4.32 -7.38 13.86
N VAL A 98 5.61 -7.50 13.50
CA VAL A 98 6.65 -7.93 14.44
C VAL A 98 7.18 -6.72 15.18
N ALA A 99 7.57 -6.85 16.45
CA ALA A 99 8.20 -5.74 17.17
C ALA A 99 9.55 -5.41 16.53
N SER A 100 9.69 -4.25 15.87
CA SER A 100 10.92 -3.86 15.20
C SER A 100 10.96 -2.38 14.84
N THR A 101 11.99 -1.69 15.31
CA THR A 101 12.23 -0.27 14.98
C THR A 101 12.81 -0.04 13.58
N LEU A 102 13.03 -1.09 12.79
CA LEU A 102 13.65 -1.03 11.46
C LEU A 102 12.64 -1.23 10.32
N TYR A 103 11.46 -1.77 10.63
CA TYR A 103 10.46 -2.19 9.64
C TYR A 103 9.17 -1.43 9.86
N ASN A 104 9.11 -0.21 9.33
CA ASN A 104 8.06 0.74 9.74
C ASN A 104 6.98 0.97 8.67
N CYS A 105 7.08 0.33 7.50
CA CYS A 105 6.19 0.60 6.37
C CYS A 105 5.39 -0.65 5.98
N ILE A 106 4.09 -0.48 5.71
CA ILE A 106 3.15 -1.55 5.41
C ILE A 106 3.15 -1.87 3.91
N VAL A 107 3.31 -3.15 3.59
CA VAL A 107 3.34 -3.70 2.24
C VAL A 107 2.32 -4.83 2.09
N TYR A 108 1.63 -4.88 0.94
CA TYR A 108 0.98 -6.10 0.47
C TYR A 108 2.04 -7.14 0.12
N SER A 109 2.17 -8.17 0.94
CA SER A 109 3.22 -9.18 0.76
C SER A 109 2.75 -10.36 -0.06
N ARG A 110 3.32 -10.55 -1.27
CA ARG A 110 2.96 -11.71 -2.09
C ARG A 110 3.27 -13.04 -1.42
N GLY A 111 4.39 -13.13 -0.71
CA GLY A 111 4.77 -14.31 0.08
C GLY A 111 3.84 -14.62 1.25
N ALA A 112 2.92 -13.71 1.59
CA ALA A 112 1.88 -13.89 2.60
C ALA A 112 0.47 -13.77 2.01
N ASP A 113 0.27 -14.24 0.78
CA ASP A 113 -1.02 -14.21 0.06
C ASP A 113 -1.62 -12.81 -0.05
N LEU A 114 -0.78 -11.78 -0.23
CA LEU A 114 -1.16 -10.35 -0.24
C LEU A 114 -1.84 -9.92 1.06
N ARG A 115 -1.44 -10.50 2.20
CA ARG A 115 -1.71 -9.91 3.52
C ARG A 115 -0.67 -8.84 3.83
N TRP A 116 -1.00 -7.95 4.75
CA TRP A 116 -0.13 -6.85 5.14
C TRP A 116 1.06 -7.37 5.94
N ALA A 117 2.27 -7.01 5.54
CA ALA A 117 3.47 -7.20 6.32
C ALA A 117 4.13 -5.85 6.57
N ILE A 118 5.08 -5.81 7.50
CA ILE A 118 5.95 -4.65 7.68
C ILE A 118 7.28 -4.92 7.00
N ALA A 119 7.83 -3.89 6.37
CA ALA A 119 9.10 -3.95 5.64
C ALA A 119 9.90 -2.66 5.85
N SER A 120 11.15 -2.65 5.39
CA SER A 120 12.01 -1.49 5.58
C SER A 120 11.53 -0.41 4.62
N CYS A 121 11.30 0.81 5.10
CA CYS A 121 10.79 1.88 4.25
C CYS A 121 11.73 2.23 3.07
N SER A 122 12.99 1.82 3.12
CA SER A 122 13.97 1.96 2.03
C SER A 122 13.91 0.85 0.97
N ASP A 123 13.20 -0.26 1.25
CA ASP A 123 13.02 -1.35 0.30
C ASP A 123 12.35 -0.83 -0.98
N GLN A 124 12.65 -1.46 -2.11
CA GLN A 124 12.13 -1.05 -3.41
C GLN A 124 10.99 -1.97 -3.80
N TYR A 125 9.76 -1.50 -3.65
CA TYR A 125 8.55 -2.22 -4.06
C TYR A 125 7.69 -1.37 -4.98
N ARG A 126 6.85 -2.04 -5.77
CA ARG A 126 5.77 -1.36 -6.48
C ARG A 126 4.82 -0.75 -5.45
N PHE A 127 3.88 0.05 -5.90
CA PHE A 127 2.99 0.79 -5.01
C PHE A 127 1.64 0.99 -5.66
N ILE A 128 0.63 1.22 -4.82
CA ILE A 128 -0.72 1.52 -5.29
C ILE A 128 -1.03 2.96 -4.93
N CYS A 129 -1.36 3.75 -5.93
CA CYS A 129 -1.92 5.07 -5.73
C CYS A 129 -3.46 4.97 -5.71
N GLU A 130 -4.12 5.85 -4.96
CA GLU A 130 -5.57 5.97 -4.89
C GLU A 130 -6.03 7.42 -5.04
N GLN A 131 -7.24 7.57 -5.58
CA GLN A 131 -7.98 8.82 -5.63
C GLN A 131 -9.47 8.52 -5.43
N SER A 132 -10.10 9.21 -4.48
CA SER A 132 -11.56 9.20 -4.35
C SER A 132 -12.17 10.19 -5.35
N TYR A 133 -13.42 9.93 -5.78
CA TYR A 133 -14.20 10.89 -6.57
C TYR A 133 -14.51 12.16 -5.79
#